data_AF-N6T255-F1
#
_entry.id   AF-N6T255-F1
#
_cell.length_a   1.000
_cell.length_b   1.000
_cell.length_c   1.000
_cell.angle_alpha   90.00
_cell.angle_beta   90.00
_cell.angle_gamma   90.00
#
_symmetry.space_group_name_H-M   'P 1'
#
loop_
_entity.id
_entity.type
_entity.pdbx_description
1 polymer ?
#
loop_
_entity_poly.entity_id
_entity_poly.type
_entity_poly.pdbx_seq_one_letter_code
_entity_poly.pdbx_strand_id
1 'polypeptide(L)'
;MAVVAQAFDLRQILISMSKINWEVKEVMSQHNAYIDMILREVQIFRLRLEDVAHKVSISLEVYKLLWENIAHIVTHTLVQGFSDAKKCSNGGRALMQLDFTQFLSKFEKISSLRPVPHKEYVENYVKAFYLPEIELEKWIREHKEYSSKHLFGLVSCACQNNKKSRQRLLQVIEESERSPLSR
;
A
#
# COMPACT_ATOMS: atom_id res chain seq x y z
N MET A 1 -6.67 -16.22 -3.11
CA MET A 1 -5.31 -15.66 -3.10
C MET A 1 -4.41 -16.16 -4.23
N ALA A 2 -4.14 -17.46 -4.41
CA ALA A 2 -3.08 -17.94 -5.33
C ALA A 2 -3.23 -17.51 -6.81
N VAL A 3 -4.44 -17.60 -7.41
CA VAL A 3 -4.65 -17.27 -8.83
C VAL A 3 -4.51 -15.76 -9.11
N VAL A 4 -5.03 -14.93 -8.21
CA VAL A 4 -4.98 -13.46 -8.38
C VAL A 4 -3.55 -12.94 -8.21
N ALA A 5 -2.77 -13.51 -7.27
CA ALA A 5 -1.38 -13.13 -7.10
C ALA A 5 -0.50 -13.44 -8.32
N GLN A 6 -0.85 -14.45 -9.12
CA GLN A 6 -0.16 -14.77 -10.38
C GLN A 6 -0.53 -13.82 -11.52
N ALA A 7 -1.62 -13.06 -11.40
CA ALA A 7 -2.03 -12.10 -12.42
C ALA A 7 -1.22 -10.80 -12.38
N PHE A 8 -0.44 -10.57 -11.32
CA PHE A 8 0.35 -9.36 -11.15
C PHE A 8 1.81 -9.70 -10.93
N ASP A 9 2.72 -9.08 -11.69
CA ASP A 9 4.15 -9.12 -11.39
C ASP A 9 4.47 -8.17 -10.22
N LEU A 10 4.16 -8.62 -9.00
CA LEU A 10 4.37 -7.85 -7.76
C LEU A 10 5.84 -7.47 -7.58
N ARG A 11 6.76 -8.33 -8.02
CA ARG A 11 8.19 -8.08 -7.94
C ARG A 11 8.57 -6.89 -8.82
N GLN A 12 8.09 -6.87 -10.06
CA GLN A 12 8.36 -5.76 -10.97
C GLN A 12 7.72 -4.44 -10.49
N ILE A 13 6.54 -4.50 -9.87
CA ILE A 13 5.91 -3.34 -9.21
C ILE A 13 6.84 -2.78 -8.12
N LEU A 14 7.30 -3.63 -7.19
CA LEU A 14 8.19 -3.22 -6.11
C LEU A 14 9.53 -2.69 -6.64
N ILE A 15 10.11 -3.30 -7.67
CA ILE A 15 11.33 -2.80 -8.34
C ILE A 15 11.10 -1.42 -8.97
N SER A 16 9.92 -1.17 -9.54
CA SER A 16 9.58 0.14 -10.08
C SER A 16 9.43 1.17 -8.96
N MET A 17 8.79 0.80 -7.85
CA MET A 17 8.62 1.67 -6.68
C MET A 17 9.95 2.02 -6.00
N SER A 18 10.90 1.07 -5.93
CA SER A 18 12.21 1.30 -5.31
C SER A 18 13.08 2.31 -6.06
N LYS A 19 12.75 2.64 -7.31
CA LYS A 19 13.43 3.65 -8.13
C LYS A 19 12.86 5.06 -7.96
N ILE A 20 11.71 5.20 -7.29
CA ILE A 20 11.07 6.49 -7.10
C ILE A 20 11.85 7.32 -6.08
N ASN A 21 12.13 8.57 -6.44
CA ASN A 21 12.68 9.54 -5.50
C ASN A 21 11.53 10.17 -4.69
N TRP A 22 11.41 9.77 -3.43
CA TRP A 22 10.41 10.30 -2.51
C TRP A 22 10.85 11.59 -1.79
N GLU A 23 12.02 12.16 -2.11
CA GLU A 23 12.44 13.49 -1.64
C GLU A 23 11.99 14.59 -2.62
N VAL A 24 10.68 14.67 -2.83
CA VAL A 24 10.06 15.62 -3.76
C VAL A 24 9.90 16.99 -3.09
N LYS A 25 10.30 18.07 -3.78
CA LYS A 25 10.11 19.45 -3.31
C LYS A 25 8.70 19.96 -3.63
N GLU A 26 8.25 19.76 -4.86
CA GLU A 26 6.93 20.16 -5.35
C GLU A 26 6.24 18.96 -5.99
N VAL A 27 5.03 18.68 -5.52
CA VAL A 27 4.22 17.58 -6.06
C VAL A 27 3.56 18.08 -7.34
N MET A 28 3.99 17.53 -8.47
CA MET A 28 3.30 17.71 -9.74
C MET A 28 1.97 16.96 -9.72
N SER A 29 1.01 17.36 -10.55
CA SER A 29 -0.30 16.69 -10.66
C SER A 29 -0.26 15.33 -11.39
N GLN A 30 0.87 14.63 -11.35
CA GLN A 30 1.10 13.36 -12.05
C GLN A 30 1.47 12.26 -11.05
N HIS A 31 0.83 11.10 -11.19
CA HIS A 31 1.19 9.89 -10.47
C HIS A 31 2.39 9.18 -11.11
N ASN A 32 3.04 8.32 -10.35
CA ASN A 32 4.18 7.53 -10.79
C ASN A 32 3.77 6.38 -11.73
N ALA A 33 4.65 6.06 -12.69
CA ALA A 33 4.38 5.06 -13.74
C ALA A 33 4.05 3.65 -13.23
N TYR A 34 4.46 3.27 -12.01
CA TYR A 34 4.10 1.97 -11.44
C TYR A 34 2.58 1.83 -11.22
N ILE A 35 1.85 2.95 -11.02
CA ILE A 35 0.39 2.94 -10.91
C ILE A 35 -0.24 2.58 -12.26
N ASP A 36 0.27 3.11 -13.37
CA ASP A 36 -0.20 2.73 -14.71
C ASP A 36 0.13 1.25 -15.02
N MET A 37 1.28 0.76 -14.56
CA MET A 37 1.62 -0.66 -14.66
C MET A 37 0.62 -1.55 -13.91
N ILE A 38 0.27 -1.20 -12.67
CA ILE A 38 -0.76 -1.93 -11.90
C ILE A 38 -2.09 -1.89 -12.65
N LEU A 39 -2.54 -0.73 -13.09
CA LEU A 39 -3.83 -0.56 -13.76
C LEU A 39 -3.91 -1.31 -15.08
N ARG A 40 -2.80 -1.43 -15.80
CA ARG A 40 -2.72 -2.27 -16.99
C ARG A 40 -2.97 -3.75 -16.66
N GLU A 41 -2.36 -4.27 -15.60
CA GLU A 41 -2.62 -5.65 -15.15
C GLU A 41 -4.08 -5.85 -14.69
N VAL A 42 -4.66 -4.85 -14.00
CA VAL A 42 -6.10 -4.85 -13.65
C VAL A 42 -6.98 -4.93 -14.92
N GLN A 43 -6.64 -4.17 -15.97
CA GLN A 43 -7.37 -4.21 -17.24
C GLN A 43 -7.22 -5.56 -17.96
N ILE A 44 -6.01 -6.12 -18.00
CA ILE A 44 -5.75 -7.45 -18.57
C ILE A 44 -6.55 -8.51 -17.81
N PHE A 45 -6.57 -8.45 -16.49
CA PHE A 45 -7.38 -9.34 -15.67
C PHE A 45 -8.86 -9.21 -15.99
N ARG A 46 -9.39 -7.99 -16.12
CA ARG A 46 -10.78 -7.74 -16.51
C ARG A 46 -11.13 -8.45 -17.82
N LEU A 47 -10.32 -8.24 -18.87
CA LEU A 47 -10.56 -8.83 -20.19
C LEU A 47 -10.55 -10.37 -20.13
N ARG A 48 -9.63 -10.95 -19.37
CA ARG A 48 -9.56 -12.40 -19.15
C ARG A 48 -10.78 -12.92 -18.38
N LEU A 49 -11.21 -12.20 -17.34
CA LEU A 49 -12.39 -12.57 -16.56
C LEU A 49 -13.66 -12.49 -17.41
N GLU A 50 -13.78 -11.47 -18.26
CA GLU A 50 -14.87 -11.35 -19.22
C GLU A 50 -14.87 -12.54 -20.20
N ASP A 51 -13.74 -12.92 -20.80
CA ASP A 51 -13.66 -14.10 -21.68
C ASP A 51 -14.07 -15.41 -20.98
N VAL A 52 -13.68 -15.60 -19.71
CA VAL A 52 -14.12 -16.75 -18.91
C VAL A 52 -15.63 -16.70 -18.65
N ALA A 53 -16.18 -15.52 -18.32
CA ALA A 53 -17.59 -15.33 -18.04
C ALA A 53 -18.50 -15.60 -19.26
N HIS A 54 -17.97 -15.49 -20.49
CA HIS A 54 -18.69 -15.89 -21.70
C HIS A 54 -18.78 -17.42 -21.87
N LYS A 55 -17.88 -18.18 -21.24
CA LYS A 55 -17.77 -19.65 -21.38
C LYS A 55 -18.40 -20.37 -20.19
N VAL A 56 -18.38 -19.76 -19.01
CA VAL A 56 -18.85 -20.35 -17.75
C VAL A 56 -19.61 -19.30 -16.96
N SER A 57 -20.73 -19.67 -16.35
CA SER A 57 -21.45 -18.77 -15.44
C SER A 57 -20.62 -18.52 -14.18
N ILE A 58 -20.31 -17.25 -13.94
CA ILE A 58 -19.63 -16.78 -12.72
C ILE A 58 -20.67 -16.09 -11.86
N SER A 59 -20.85 -16.54 -10.62
CA SER A 59 -21.77 -15.88 -9.70
C SER A 59 -21.25 -14.49 -9.32
N LEU A 60 -22.16 -13.60 -8.95
CA LEU A 60 -21.81 -12.24 -8.54
C LEU A 60 -20.88 -12.23 -7.32
N GLU A 61 -21.05 -13.19 -6.41
CA GLU A 61 -20.21 -13.36 -5.22
C GLU A 61 -18.77 -13.70 -5.60
N VAL A 62 -18.58 -14.62 -6.55
CA VAL A 62 -17.24 -14.96 -7.05
C VAL A 62 -16.62 -13.77 -7.77
N TYR A 63 -17.39 -13.06 -8.59
CA TYR A 63 -16.92 -11.86 -9.29
C TYR A 63 -16.44 -10.78 -8.29
N LYS A 64 -17.24 -10.49 -7.25
CA LYS A 64 -16.87 -9.57 -6.17
C LYS A 64 -15.61 -10.03 -5.45
N LEU A 65 -15.57 -11.29 -5.02
CA LEU A 65 -14.44 -11.86 -4.29
C LEU A 65 -13.13 -11.73 -5.08
N LEU A 66 -13.15 -11.95 -6.40
CA LEU A 66 -11.98 -11.78 -7.26
C LEU A 66 -11.45 -10.34 -7.23
N TRP A 67 -12.34 -9.35 -7.36
CA TRP A 67 -11.97 -7.94 -7.30
C TRP A 67 -11.50 -7.51 -5.90
N GLU A 68 -12.11 -8.03 -4.85
CA GLU A 68 -11.67 -7.77 -3.46
C GLU A 68 -10.25 -8.32 -3.23
N ASN A 69 -9.96 -9.52 -3.75
CA ASN A 69 -8.61 -10.10 -3.69
C ASN A 69 -7.59 -9.25 -4.47
N ILE A 70 -7.96 -8.67 -5.62
CA ILE A 70 -7.08 -7.76 -6.37
C ILE A 70 -6.81 -6.50 -5.55
N ALA A 71 -7.86 -5.87 -5.03
CA ALA A 71 -7.72 -4.69 -4.18
C ALA A 71 -6.79 -4.99 -3.00
N HIS A 72 -6.99 -6.11 -2.31
CA HIS A 72 -6.14 -6.56 -1.21
C HIS A 72 -4.67 -6.70 -1.61
N ILE A 73 -4.37 -7.39 -2.71
CA ILE A 73 -2.99 -7.61 -3.17
C ILE A 73 -2.32 -6.28 -3.56
N VAL A 74 -3.03 -5.41 -4.28
CA VAL A 74 -2.48 -4.13 -4.71
C VAL A 74 -2.23 -3.22 -3.50
N THR A 75 -3.20 -3.07 -2.59
CA THR A 75 -3.03 -2.20 -1.41
C THR A 75 -1.87 -2.65 -0.53
N HIS A 76 -1.69 -3.96 -0.34
CA HIS A 76 -0.55 -4.49 0.42
C HIS A 76 0.78 -4.28 -0.30
N THR A 77 0.80 -4.43 -1.63
CA THR A 77 1.99 -4.18 -2.46
C THR A 77 2.40 -2.71 -2.39
N LEU A 78 1.43 -1.78 -2.39
CA LEU A 78 1.69 -0.35 -2.26
C LEU A 78 2.31 -0.01 -0.90
N VAL A 79 1.74 -0.49 0.20
CA VAL A 79 2.32 -0.25 1.54
C VAL A 79 3.71 -0.87 1.67
N GLN A 80 3.92 -2.08 1.13
CA GLN A 80 5.25 -2.69 1.09
C GLN A 80 6.24 -1.76 0.37
N GLY A 81 5.91 -1.31 -0.84
CA GLY A 81 6.79 -0.42 -1.61
C GLY A 81 6.98 0.97 -0.98
N PHE A 82 5.96 1.52 -0.32
CA PHE A 82 6.10 2.78 0.43
C PHE A 82 6.99 2.62 1.66
N SER A 83 6.93 1.47 2.34
CA SER A 83 7.78 1.20 3.50
C SER A 83 9.25 0.99 3.15
N ASP A 84 9.54 0.57 1.91
CA ASP A 84 10.91 0.39 1.42
C ASP A 84 11.58 1.73 1.05
N ALA A 85 10.84 2.85 1.10
CA ALA A 85 11.41 4.18 0.92
C ALA A 85 12.43 4.50 2.03
N LYS A 86 13.67 4.81 1.63
CA LYS A 86 14.76 5.13 2.58
C LYS A 86 14.60 6.51 3.23
N LYS A 87 14.00 7.43 2.49
CA LYS A 87 13.71 8.81 2.88
C LYS A 87 12.42 9.24 2.20
N CYS A 88 11.67 10.12 2.84
CA CYS A 88 10.42 10.61 2.30
C CYS A 88 10.14 12.02 2.81
N SER A 89 10.07 12.99 1.90
CA SER A 89 9.71 14.37 2.23
C SER A 89 8.19 14.52 2.37
N ASN A 90 7.72 15.67 2.84
CA ASN A 90 6.29 15.98 2.83
C ASN A 90 5.70 15.93 1.41
N GLY A 91 6.45 16.38 0.40
CA GLY A 91 6.08 16.23 -1.01
C GLY A 91 6.02 14.76 -1.43
N GLY A 92 6.97 13.93 -1.00
CA GLY A 92 6.93 12.49 -1.26
C GLY A 92 5.69 11.80 -0.69
N ARG A 93 5.31 12.14 0.54
CA ARG A 93 4.09 11.60 1.19
C ARG A 93 2.82 12.02 0.46
N ALA A 94 2.75 13.28 0.03
CA ALA A 94 1.65 13.77 -0.80
C ALA A 94 1.62 13.07 -2.18
N LEU A 95 2.79 12.76 -2.76
CA LEU A 95 2.88 11.95 -3.97
C LEU A 95 2.39 10.50 -3.75
N MET A 96 2.72 9.86 -2.63
CA MET A 96 2.16 8.54 -2.27
C MET A 96 0.63 8.59 -2.20
N GLN A 97 0.07 9.66 -1.62
CA GLN A 97 -1.38 9.85 -1.57
C GLN A 97 -1.99 10.09 -2.95
N LEU A 98 -1.33 10.88 -3.80
CA LEU A 98 -1.75 11.11 -5.19
C LEU A 98 -1.77 9.81 -5.99
N ASP A 99 -0.68 9.04 -5.92
CA ASP A 99 -0.54 7.73 -6.55
C ASP A 99 -1.70 6.80 -6.18
N PHE A 100 -1.98 6.69 -4.87
CA PHE A 100 -3.05 5.83 -4.39
C PHE A 100 -4.45 6.33 -4.80
N THR A 101 -4.66 7.65 -4.80
CA THR A 101 -5.91 8.27 -5.26
C THR A 101 -6.17 7.98 -6.75
N GLN A 102 -5.14 8.06 -7.58
CA GLN A 102 -5.23 7.74 -9.02
C GLN A 102 -5.53 6.27 -9.25
N PHE A 103 -4.90 5.37 -8.48
CA PHE A 103 -5.25 3.96 -8.51
C PHE A 103 -6.72 3.73 -8.14
N LEU A 104 -7.19 4.23 -6.99
CA LEU A 104 -8.56 4.03 -6.53
C LEU A 104 -9.59 4.50 -7.57
N SER A 105 -9.43 5.73 -8.09
CA SER A 105 -10.39 6.30 -9.04
C SER A 105 -10.56 5.46 -10.30
N LYS A 106 -9.45 4.90 -10.83
CA LYS A 106 -9.47 4.07 -12.03
C LYS A 106 -9.90 2.64 -11.71
N PHE A 107 -9.45 2.08 -10.58
CA PHE A 107 -9.80 0.73 -10.14
C PHE A 107 -11.30 0.58 -9.85
N GLU A 108 -11.94 1.56 -9.22
CA GLU A 108 -13.39 1.59 -8.99
C GLU A 108 -14.18 1.48 -10.29
N LYS A 109 -13.76 2.20 -11.34
CA LYS A 109 -14.42 2.17 -12.65
C LYS A 109 -14.28 0.80 -13.32
N ILE A 110 -13.14 0.14 -13.17
CA ILE A 110 -12.86 -1.15 -13.79
C ILE A 110 -13.56 -2.29 -13.04
N SER A 111 -13.49 -2.30 -11.71
CA SER A 111 -14.01 -3.37 -10.86
C SER A 111 -15.50 -3.22 -10.53
N SER A 112 -16.05 -2.01 -10.63
CA SER A 112 -17.37 -1.64 -10.11
C SER A 112 -17.57 -1.89 -8.60
N LEU A 113 -16.47 -2.08 -7.85
CA LEU A 113 -16.52 -2.15 -6.39
C LEU A 113 -16.63 -0.76 -5.78
N ARG A 114 -17.66 -0.55 -4.96
CA ARG A 114 -17.85 0.67 -4.16
C ARG A 114 -18.44 0.34 -2.79
N PRO A 115 -17.76 0.70 -1.68
CA PRO A 115 -16.39 1.25 -1.61
C PRO A 115 -15.33 0.20 -2.01
N VAL A 116 -14.13 0.65 -2.43
CA VAL A 116 -12.99 -0.27 -2.63
C VAL A 116 -12.54 -0.82 -1.27
N PRO A 117 -12.49 -2.15 -1.08
CA PRO A 117 -12.04 -2.74 0.17
C PRO A 117 -10.54 -2.49 0.40
N HIS A 118 -10.11 -2.58 1.66
CA HIS A 118 -8.70 -2.41 2.07
C HIS A 118 -8.09 -1.03 1.76
N LYS A 119 -8.87 -0.03 1.32
CA LYS A 119 -8.32 1.30 1.06
C LYS A 119 -7.72 1.95 2.30
N GLU A 120 -8.34 1.71 3.46
CA GLU A 120 -7.92 2.26 4.76
C GLU A 120 -6.54 1.74 5.16
N TYR A 121 -6.14 0.54 4.73
CA TYR A 121 -4.81 0.00 4.98
C TYR A 121 -3.70 0.88 4.37
N VAL A 122 -3.93 1.46 3.19
CA VAL A 122 -2.96 2.38 2.58
C VAL A 122 -3.11 3.79 3.18
N GLU A 123 -4.34 4.27 3.30
CA GLU A 123 -4.59 5.63 3.82
C GLU A 123 -4.07 5.81 5.24
N ASN A 124 -4.30 4.85 6.13
CA ASN A 124 -3.87 4.93 7.53
C ASN A 124 -2.34 4.91 7.62
N TYR A 125 -1.68 4.07 6.84
CA TYR A 125 -0.21 4.04 6.76
C TYR A 125 0.36 5.39 6.31
N VAL A 126 -0.20 5.99 5.25
CA VAL A 126 0.27 7.30 4.75
C VAL A 126 -0.05 8.43 5.74
N LYS A 127 -1.23 8.40 6.38
CA LYS A 127 -1.61 9.38 7.42
C LYS A 127 -0.70 9.30 8.64
N ALA A 128 -0.18 8.12 8.98
CA ALA A 128 0.69 7.93 10.14
C ALA A 128 1.99 8.75 10.06
N PHE A 129 2.47 9.11 8.85
CA PHE A 129 3.63 9.99 8.69
C PHE A 129 3.47 11.38 9.32
N TYR A 130 2.23 11.82 9.54
CA TYR A 130 1.89 13.14 10.06
C TYR A 130 1.58 13.13 11.56
N LEU A 131 1.63 11.97 12.21
CA LEU A 131 1.39 11.87 13.64
C LEU A 131 2.54 12.49 14.44
N PRO A 132 2.24 13.25 15.51
CA PRO A 132 3.23 13.60 16.52
C PRO A 132 3.84 12.35 17.16
N GLU A 133 5.03 12.47 17.72
CA GLU A 133 5.80 11.34 18.24
C GLU A 133 5.04 10.46 19.25
N ILE A 134 4.28 11.08 20.17
CA ILE A 134 3.50 10.36 21.19
C ILE A 134 2.38 9.53 20.53
N GLU A 135 1.65 10.14 19.60
CA GLU A 135 0.58 9.46 18.86
C GLU A 135 1.12 8.41 17.91
N LEU A 136 2.29 8.63 17.30
CA LEU A 136 2.95 7.65 16.45
C LEU A 136 3.36 6.41 17.25
N GLU A 137 3.87 6.57 18.48
CA GLU A 137 4.17 5.43 19.34
C GLU A 137 2.92 4.61 19.67
N LYS A 138 1.83 5.28 20.03
CA LYS A 138 0.54 4.64 20.28
C LYS A 138 0.03 3.90 19.04
N TRP A 139 0.10 4.55 17.88
CA TRP A 139 -0.31 3.99 16.60
C TRP A 139 0.47 2.71 16.25
N ILE A 140 1.81 2.72 16.44
CA ILE A 140 2.67 1.54 16.24
C ILE A 140 2.24 0.36 17.11
N ARG A 141 1.81 0.62 18.36
CA ARG A 141 1.36 -0.43 19.28
C ARG A 141 -0.02 -0.97 18.91
N GLU A 142 -0.92 -0.13 18.42
CA GLU A 142 -2.32 -0.49 18.14
C GLU A 142 -2.50 -1.18 16.78
N HIS A 143 -1.78 -0.76 15.74
CA HIS A 143 -1.98 -1.26 14.37
C HIS A 143 -1.18 -2.54 14.08
N LYS A 144 -1.81 -3.69 14.33
CA LYS A 144 -1.20 -5.04 14.17
C LYS A 144 -1.24 -5.59 12.75
N GLU A 145 -1.99 -4.95 11.85
CA GLU A 145 -2.09 -5.33 10.45
C GLU A 145 -0.80 -5.06 9.65
N TYR A 146 0.09 -4.20 10.16
CA TYR A 146 1.37 -3.89 9.52
C TYR A 146 2.48 -4.78 10.07
N SER A 147 3.32 -5.29 9.16
CA SER A 147 4.55 -5.99 9.56
C SER A 147 5.53 -5.02 10.23
N SER A 148 6.43 -5.55 11.06
CA SER A 148 7.48 -4.76 11.68
C SER A 148 8.33 -4.04 10.62
N LYS A 149 8.58 -4.66 9.47
CA LYS A 149 9.29 -4.01 8.34
C LYS A 149 8.55 -2.76 7.86
N HIS A 150 7.22 -2.81 7.74
CA HIS A 150 6.42 -1.63 7.41
C HIS A 150 6.60 -0.53 8.47
N LEU A 151 6.52 -0.89 9.75
CA LEU A 151 6.67 0.06 10.87
C LEU A 151 8.08 0.66 10.93
N PHE A 152 9.13 -0.14 10.69
CA PHE A 152 10.52 0.32 10.57
C PHE A 152 10.68 1.36 9.46
N GLY A 153 10.10 1.11 8.28
CA GLY A 153 10.10 2.05 7.15
C GLY A 153 9.40 3.37 7.48
N LEU A 154 8.20 3.29 8.06
CA LEU A 154 7.43 4.44 8.53
C LEU A 154 8.23 5.30 9.49
N VAL A 155 8.73 4.72 10.59
CA VAL A 155 9.49 5.45 11.62
C VAL A 155 10.78 6.04 11.07
N SER A 156 11.47 5.31 10.20
CA SER A 156 12.73 5.77 9.58
C SER A 156 12.54 7.06 8.78
N CYS A 157 11.44 7.15 8.04
CA CYS A 157 11.08 8.32 7.24
C CYS A 157 10.38 9.42 8.05
N ALA A 158 9.46 9.06 8.96
CA ALA A 158 8.73 10.00 9.81
C ALA A 158 9.67 10.79 10.72
N CYS A 159 10.65 10.11 11.32
CA CYS A 159 11.63 10.67 12.24
C CYS A 159 13.00 10.92 11.58
N GLN A 160 13.06 11.10 10.25
CA GLN A 160 14.33 11.26 9.52
C GLN A 160 15.23 12.39 10.05
N ASN A 161 14.62 13.45 10.60
CA ASN A 161 15.30 14.61 11.18
C ASN A 161 15.52 14.52 12.71
N ASN A 162 14.99 13.50 13.38
CA ASN A 162 15.10 13.33 14.84
C ASN A 162 15.62 11.93 15.19
N LYS A 163 16.95 11.80 15.26
CA LYS A 163 17.64 10.53 15.53
C LYS A 163 17.25 9.89 16.86
N LYS A 164 17.04 10.71 17.90
CA LYS A 164 16.71 10.23 19.25
C LYS A 164 15.33 9.57 19.28
N SER A 165 14.33 10.27 18.75
CA SER A 165 12.96 9.75 18.66
C SER A 165 12.88 8.53 17.75
N ARG A 166 13.61 8.55 16.62
CA ARG A 166 13.73 7.39 15.74
C ARG A 166 14.25 6.17 16.50
N GLN A 167 15.38 6.28 17.20
CA GLN A 167 15.97 5.16 17.94
C GLN A 167 15.00 4.60 19.00
N ARG A 168 14.32 5.47 19.74
CA ARG A 168 13.33 5.06 20.75
C ARG A 168 12.17 4.28 20.13
N LEU A 169 11.56 4.81 19.07
CA LEU A 169 10.41 4.18 18.42
C LEU A 169 10.78 2.85 17.73
N LEU A 170 12.00 2.73 17.22
CA LEU A 170 12.48 1.45 16.68
C LEU A 170 12.60 0.37 17.77
N GLN A 171 13.06 0.74 18.98
CA GLN A 171 13.07 -0.19 20.11
C GLN A 171 11.66 -0.65 20.50
N VAL A 172 10.67 0.24 20.46
CA VAL A 172 9.26 -0.12 20.71
C VAL A 172 8.75 -1.19 19.72
N ILE A 173 9.15 -1.10 18.45
CA ILE A 173 8.79 -2.09 17.43
C ILE A 173 9.45 -3.44 17.76
N GLU A 174 10.75 -3.45 18.08
CA GLU A 174 11.49 -4.68 18.44
C GLU A 174 10.93 -5.37 19.69
N GLU A 175 10.58 -4.60 20.73
CA GLU A 175 9.95 -5.12 21.94
C GLU A 175 8.59 -5.77 21.66
N SER A 176 7.82 -5.16 20.75
CA SER A 176 6.52 -5.68 20.32
C SER A 176 6.63 -6.98 19.52
N GLU A 177 7.74 -7.21 18.82
CA GLU A 177 8.01 -8.51 18.17
C GLU A 177 8.39 -9.61 19.16
N ARG A 178 9.12 -9.25 20.23
CA ARG A 178 9.66 -10.19 21.21
C ARG A 178 8.66 -10.66 22.26
N SER A 179 7.49 -10.01 22.38
CA SER A 179 6.39 -10.44 23.26
C SER A 179 5.34 -11.21 22.45
N PRO A 180 5.43 -12.54 22.32
CA PRO A 180 4.53 -13.30 21.45
C PRO A 180 3.20 -13.64 22.14
N LEU A 181 3.03 -13.28 23.43
CA LEU A 181 1.90 -13.66 24.27
C LEU A 181 0.61 -12.85 24.01
N SER A 182 0.56 -12.05 22.94
CA SER A 182 -0.64 -11.32 22.50
C SER A 182 -0.91 -11.46 21.00
N ARG A 183 -0.35 -12.51 20.36
CA ARG A 183 -0.69 -12.90 18.98
C ARG A 183 -1.82 -13.91 18.96
#